data_AF-A0A934ESQ9-F1
#
_entry.id   AF-A0A934ESQ9-F1
#
_cell.length_a   1.000
_cell.length_b   1.000
_cell.length_c   1.000
_cell.angle_alpha   90.00
_cell.angle_beta   90.00
_cell.angle_gamma   90.00
#
_symmetry.space_group_name_H-M   'P 1'
#
loop_
_entity.id
_entity.type
_entity.pdbx_description
1 polymer ?
#
loop_
_entity_poly.entity_id
_entity_poly.type
_entity_poly.pdbx_seq_one_letter_code
_entity_poly.pdbx_strand_id
1 'polypeptide(L)'
;MESNTKFSLIRIVEIASGIFVFFIAFITFDDYINSKIQKKLTSEEYISNLAKSLRPFLIFDQKETILYDHGAAKYIENIAVELGTDQERVKKITITMTEYLQNEPLLECLGPDQYEINITRNKKLIWVFDFVRVYGFGDNPNNRFRLEILK
;
A
#
# COMPACT_ATOMS: atom_id res chain seq x y z
N MET A 1 -1.78 66.32 38.27
CA MET A 1 -1.70 65.87 36.87
C MET A 1 -1.07 64.49 36.69
N GLU A 2 -0.27 63.98 37.64
CA GLU A 2 0.37 62.64 37.54
C GLU A 2 -0.55 61.41 37.70
N SER A 3 -1.75 61.56 38.28
CA SER A 3 -2.64 60.41 38.53
C SER A 3 -3.23 59.81 37.24
N ASN A 4 -3.46 60.63 36.22
CA ASN A 4 -4.10 60.18 34.97
C ASN A 4 -3.12 59.44 34.04
N THR A 5 -1.82 59.75 34.10
CA THR A 5 -0.78 59.08 33.28
C THR A 5 -0.45 57.69 33.81
N LYS A 6 -0.48 57.48 35.13
CA LYS A 6 -0.30 56.15 35.72
C LYS A 6 -1.45 55.20 35.36
N PHE A 7 -2.68 55.70 35.36
CA PHE A 7 -3.86 54.91 35.01
C PHE A 7 -3.89 54.51 33.52
N SER A 8 -3.45 55.39 32.61
CA SER A 8 -3.35 55.04 31.19
C SER A 8 -2.24 54.03 30.90
N LEU A 9 -1.10 54.12 31.59
CA LEU A 9 0.00 53.14 31.46
C LEU A 9 -0.40 51.73 31.88
N ILE A 10 -1.16 51.57 32.98
CA ILE A 10 -1.63 50.26 33.45
C ILE A 10 -2.50 49.59 32.38
N ARG A 11 -3.45 50.32 31.78
CA ARG A 11 -4.32 49.78 30.72
C ARG A 11 -3.56 49.38 29.47
N ILE A 12 -2.52 50.14 29.11
CA ILE A 12 -1.66 49.81 27.96
C ILE A 12 -0.92 48.49 28.23
N VAL A 13 -0.40 48.29 29.44
CA VAL A 13 0.28 47.06 29.83
C VAL A 13 -0.67 45.86 29.83
N GLU A 14 -1.89 46.01 30.33
CA GLU A 14 -2.92 44.96 30.31
C GLU A 14 -3.28 44.54 28.87
N ILE A 15 -3.49 45.52 27.98
CA ILE A 15 -3.78 45.25 26.56
C ILE A 15 -2.59 44.57 25.89
N ALA A 16 -1.37 45.07 26.10
CA ALA A 16 -0.15 44.47 25.54
C ALA A 16 0.07 43.04 26.04
N SER A 17 -0.18 42.77 27.32
CA SER A 17 -0.12 41.43 27.91
C SER A 17 -1.15 40.49 27.29
N GLY A 18 -2.39 40.95 27.12
CA GLY A 18 -3.45 40.16 26.47
C GLY A 18 -3.11 39.80 25.02
N ILE A 19 -2.58 40.77 24.26
CA ILE A 19 -2.11 40.55 22.88
C ILE A 19 -0.96 39.52 22.88
N PHE A 20 0.01 39.66 23.78
CA PHE A 20 1.15 38.75 23.86
C PHE A 20 0.72 37.31 24.19
N VAL A 21 -0.18 37.12 25.15
CA VAL A 21 -0.73 35.80 25.50
C VAL A 21 -1.51 35.21 24.32
N PHE A 22 -2.29 36.03 23.60
CA PHE A 22 -3.01 35.59 22.42
C PHE A 22 -2.06 35.07 21.32
N PHE A 23 -0.97 35.80 21.03
CA PHE A 23 0.02 35.34 20.05
C PHE A 23 0.69 34.02 20.47
N ILE A 24 1.05 33.87 21.75
CA ILE A 24 1.62 32.60 22.26
C ILE A 24 0.59 31.47 22.12
N ALA A 25 -0.66 31.70 22.50
CA ALA A 25 -1.72 30.71 22.37
C ALA A 25 -1.94 30.29 20.91
N PHE A 26 -1.89 31.25 19.99
CA PHE A 26 -2.02 30.99 18.56
C PHE A 26 -0.87 30.12 18.03
N ILE A 27 0.38 30.45 18.35
CA ILE A 27 1.55 29.69 17.93
C ILE A 27 1.52 28.26 18.51
N THR A 28 1.27 28.14 19.82
CA THR A 28 1.21 26.83 20.48
C THR A 28 0.06 25.96 19.98
N PHE A 29 -1.06 26.56 19.58
CA PHE A 29 -2.16 25.85 18.94
C PHE A 29 -1.77 25.30 17.56
N ASP A 30 -1.09 26.10 16.73
CA ASP A 30 -0.61 25.65 15.43
C ASP A 30 0.39 24.48 15.57
N ASP A 31 1.34 24.59 16.49
CA ASP A 31 2.30 23.53 16.80
C ASP A 31 1.61 22.24 17.28
N TYR A 32 0.56 22.37 18.10
CA TYR A 32 -0.22 21.22 18.57
C TYR A 32 -0.94 20.50 17.44
N ILE A 33 -1.58 21.24 16.54
CA ILE A 33 -2.27 20.68 15.37
C ILE A 33 -1.26 20.01 14.44
N ASN A 34 -0.15 20.68 14.14
CA ASN A 34 0.93 20.15 13.31
C ASN A 34 1.51 18.87 13.90
N SER A 35 1.77 18.83 15.21
CA SER A 35 2.27 17.63 15.90
C SER A 35 1.29 16.46 15.80
N LYS A 36 -0.03 16.72 15.95
CA LYS A 36 -1.04 15.67 15.81
C LYS A 36 -1.16 15.15 14.38
N ILE A 37 -1.11 16.02 13.38
CA ILE A 37 -1.13 15.63 11.97
C ILE A 37 0.11 14.80 11.66
N GLN A 38 1.31 15.27 12.03
CA GLN A 38 2.55 14.55 11.81
C GLN A 38 2.50 13.16 12.45
N LYS A 39 2.10 13.05 13.73
CA LYS A 39 1.96 11.75 14.41
C LYS A 39 1.02 10.79 13.68
N LYS A 40 -0.04 11.31 13.06
CA LYS A 40 -0.98 10.48 12.29
C LYS A 40 -0.38 10.06 10.95
N LEU A 41 0.28 10.97 10.23
CA LEU A 41 0.94 10.68 8.95
C LEU A 41 2.14 9.73 9.10
N THR A 42 2.85 9.80 10.22
CA THR A 42 3.98 8.91 10.53
C THR A 42 3.57 7.64 11.27
N SER A 43 2.27 7.46 11.54
CA SER A 43 1.79 6.22 12.15
C SER A 43 2.01 5.05 11.19
N GLU A 44 2.48 3.94 11.74
CA GLU A 44 2.72 2.70 11.00
C GLU A 44 1.44 2.23 10.29
N GLU A 45 0.28 2.39 10.94
CA GLU A 45 -1.02 2.08 10.36
C GLU A 45 -1.31 2.90 9.10
N TYR A 46 -1.10 4.22 9.14
CA TYR A 46 -1.32 5.10 7.99
C TYR A 46 -0.36 4.75 6.84
N ILE A 47 0.92 4.57 7.15
CA ILE A 47 1.94 4.20 6.14
C ILE A 47 1.60 2.84 5.52
N SER A 48 1.20 1.86 6.32
CA SER A 48 0.80 0.52 5.85
C SER A 48 -0.43 0.58 4.96
N ASN A 49 -1.46 1.33 5.36
CA ASN A 49 -2.67 1.51 4.54
C ASN A 49 -2.39 2.25 3.24
N LEU A 50 -1.53 3.27 3.27
CA LEU A 50 -1.08 3.98 2.08
C LEU A 50 -0.29 3.04 1.15
N ALA A 51 0.61 2.23 1.68
CA ALA A 51 1.38 1.23 0.91
C ALA A 51 0.45 0.21 0.22
N LYS A 52 -0.53 -0.35 0.95
CA LYS A 52 -1.56 -1.24 0.40
C LYS A 52 -2.40 -0.59 -0.70
N SER A 53 -2.60 0.73 -0.62
CA SER A 53 -3.34 1.47 -1.65
C SER A 53 -2.50 1.76 -2.89
N LEU A 54 -1.19 2.00 -2.73
CA LEU A 54 -0.30 2.38 -3.82
C LEU A 54 0.17 1.17 -4.64
N ARG A 55 0.54 0.08 -3.98
CA ARG A 55 1.06 -1.14 -4.62
C ARG A 55 0.47 -2.39 -3.98
N PRO A 56 -0.84 -2.62 -4.16
CA PRO A 56 -1.49 -3.81 -3.62
C PRO A 56 -0.88 -5.07 -4.24
N PHE A 57 -0.47 -6.01 -3.40
CA PHE A 57 -0.03 -7.32 -3.84
C PHE A 57 -0.58 -8.43 -2.93
N LEU A 58 -0.57 -9.66 -3.40
CA LEU A 58 -0.76 -10.84 -2.57
C LEU A 58 0.26 -11.91 -2.93
N ILE A 59 0.45 -12.86 -2.01
CA ILE A 59 1.28 -14.04 -2.20
C ILE A 59 0.37 -15.26 -2.08
N PHE A 60 0.44 -16.17 -3.04
CA PHE A 60 -0.31 -17.41 -3.05
C PHE A 60 0.59 -18.57 -3.47
N ASP A 61 0.18 -19.80 -3.15
CA ASP A 61 0.88 -21.01 -3.57
C ASP A 61 0.23 -21.66 -4.81
N GLN A 62 0.87 -22.71 -5.31
CA GLN A 62 0.35 -23.51 -6.43
C GLN A 62 -0.98 -24.22 -6.16
N LYS A 63 -1.42 -24.27 -4.89
CA LYS A 63 -2.72 -24.82 -4.48
C LYS A 63 -3.77 -23.73 -4.36
N GLU A 64 -3.52 -22.56 -4.95
CA GLU A 64 -4.40 -21.40 -4.96
C GLU A 64 -4.65 -20.82 -3.55
N THR A 65 -3.84 -21.21 -2.57
CA THR A 65 -4.00 -20.74 -1.19
C THR A 65 -3.29 -19.39 -1.03
N ILE A 66 -4.04 -18.36 -0.63
CA ILE A 66 -3.49 -17.03 -0.33
C ILE A 66 -2.72 -17.13 1.01
N LEU A 67 -1.41 -16.95 0.94
CA LEU A 67 -0.50 -16.99 2.09
C LEU A 67 -0.36 -15.61 2.75
N TYR A 68 -0.45 -14.55 1.96
CA TYR A 68 -0.35 -13.18 2.44
C TYR A 68 -1.13 -12.23 1.53
N ASP A 69 -1.85 -11.28 2.10
CA ASP A 69 -2.57 -10.25 1.36
C ASP A 69 -2.17 -8.84 1.82
N HIS A 70 -1.68 -8.05 0.87
CA HIS A 70 -1.35 -6.63 1.02
C HIS A 70 -2.39 -5.75 0.31
N GLY A 71 -3.66 -6.14 0.36
CA GLY A 71 -4.78 -5.37 -0.19
C GLY A 71 -5.09 -5.66 -1.67
N ALA A 72 -4.49 -6.70 -2.26
CA ALA A 72 -4.76 -7.11 -3.64
C ALA A 72 -6.02 -7.97 -3.76
N ALA A 73 -6.42 -8.69 -2.71
CA ALA A 73 -7.51 -9.66 -2.79
C ALA A 73 -8.83 -9.02 -3.27
N LYS A 74 -9.11 -7.76 -2.91
CA LYS A 74 -10.32 -7.04 -3.35
C LYS A 74 -10.43 -6.83 -4.87
N TYR A 75 -9.32 -6.93 -5.60
CA TYR A 75 -9.28 -6.79 -7.06
C TYR A 75 -9.40 -8.12 -7.79
N ILE A 76 -9.34 -9.24 -7.08
CA ILE A 76 -9.20 -10.57 -7.65
C ILE A 76 -10.47 -11.35 -7.34
N GLU A 77 -11.16 -11.78 -8.38
CA GLU A 77 -12.34 -12.65 -8.28
C GLU A 77 -11.91 -14.10 -8.12
N ASN A 78 -10.93 -14.55 -8.91
CA ASN A 78 -10.46 -15.93 -8.89
C ASN A 78 -8.99 -16.06 -9.30
N ILE A 79 -8.28 -17.00 -8.68
CA ILE A 79 -6.94 -17.45 -9.06
C ILE A 79 -7.04 -18.92 -9.40
N ALA A 80 -6.70 -19.30 -10.63
CA ALA A 80 -6.64 -20.69 -11.04
C ALA A 80 -5.21 -21.05 -11.47
N VAL A 81 -4.66 -22.11 -10.89
CA VAL A 81 -3.31 -22.60 -11.20
C VAL A 81 -3.42 -23.94 -11.93
N GLU A 82 -2.96 -23.98 -13.18
CA GLU A 82 -2.85 -25.21 -13.95
C GLU A 82 -1.43 -25.76 -13.86
N LEU A 83 -1.31 -26.99 -13.36
CA LEU A 83 -0.06 -27.73 -13.33
C LEU A 83 0.20 -28.42 -14.68
N GLY A 84 1.47 -28.69 -14.97
CA GLY A 84 1.92 -29.45 -16.11
C GLY A 84 1.58 -30.94 -16.02
N THR A 85 2.01 -31.71 -17.02
CA THR A 85 1.83 -33.16 -17.03
C THR A 85 2.56 -33.87 -15.90
N ASP A 86 3.61 -33.26 -15.36
CA ASP A 86 4.37 -33.76 -14.21
C ASP A 86 3.66 -33.53 -12.86
N GLN A 87 2.56 -32.76 -12.83
CA GLN A 87 1.80 -32.41 -11.61
C GLN A 87 2.63 -31.70 -10.52
N GLU A 88 3.85 -31.27 -10.85
CA GLU A 88 4.76 -30.61 -9.90
C GLU A 88 5.03 -29.17 -10.29
N ARG A 89 4.90 -28.85 -11.58
CA ARG A 89 5.28 -27.54 -12.10
C ARG A 89 4.08 -26.78 -12.60
N VAL A 90 4.07 -25.49 -12.32
CA VAL A 90 3.05 -24.59 -12.84
C VAL A 90 3.27 -24.39 -14.33
N LYS A 91 2.23 -24.67 -15.11
CA LYS A 91 2.20 -24.44 -16.55
C LYS A 91 1.53 -23.11 -16.87
N LYS A 92 0.45 -22.80 -16.15
CA LYS A 92 -0.35 -21.59 -16.39
C LYS A 92 -0.97 -21.09 -15.11
N ILE A 93 -1.06 -19.78 -14.95
CA ILE A 93 -1.87 -19.13 -13.93
C ILE A 93 -2.89 -18.23 -14.63
N THR A 94 -4.16 -18.38 -14.26
CA THR A 94 -5.26 -17.55 -14.75
C THR A 94 -5.80 -16.71 -13.60
N ILE A 95 -5.76 -15.39 -13.76
CA ILE A 95 -6.26 -14.44 -12.77
C ILE A 95 -7.49 -13.75 -13.35
N THR A 96 -8.63 -13.89 -12.66
CA THR A 96 -9.86 -13.14 -12.98
C THR A 96 -9.96 -11.95 -12.04
N MET A 97 -10.09 -10.76 -12.61
CA MET A 97 -10.19 -9.50 -11.87
C MET A 97 -11.65 -9.11 -11.64
N THR A 98 -11.93 -8.46 -10.51
CA THR A 98 -13.25 -7.88 -10.20
C THR A 98 -13.55 -6.61 -10.99
N GLU A 99 -12.51 -5.92 -11.47
CA GLU A 99 -12.60 -4.69 -12.26
C GLU A 99 -11.62 -4.66 -13.44
N TYR A 100 -11.89 -3.80 -14.42
CA TYR A 100 -10.99 -3.62 -15.56
C TYR A 100 -9.69 -2.96 -15.11
N LEU A 101 -8.56 -3.64 -15.38
CA LEU A 101 -7.23 -3.05 -15.23
C LEU A 101 -6.72 -2.53 -16.57
N GLN A 102 -6.18 -1.31 -16.58
CA GLN A 102 -5.54 -0.76 -17.77
C GLN A 102 -4.20 -1.45 -18.05
N ASN A 103 -3.41 -1.66 -16.99
CA ASN A 103 -2.09 -2.29 -17.06
C ASN A 103 -2.17 -3.77 -16.70
N GLU A 104 -1.20 -4.54 -17.18
CA GLU A 104 -1.03 -5.94 -16.78
C GLU A 104 -0.59 -6.01 -15.31
N PRO A 105 -1.15 -6.93 -14.51
CA PRO A 105 -0.64 -7.16 -13.17
C PRO A 105 0.71 -7.88 -13.25
N LEU A 106 1.60 -7.55 -12.33
CA LEU A 106 2.93 -8.13 -12.27
C LEU A 106 2.88 -9.44 -11.48
N LEU A 107 3.29 -10.54 -12.11
CA LEU A 107 3.38 -11.84 -11.48
C LEU A 107 4.85 -12.27 -11.36
N GLU A 108 5.28 -12.60 -10.16
CA GLU A 108 6.66 -12.98 -9.85
C GLU A 108 6.67 -14.35 -9.15
N CYS A 109 7.55 -15.25 -9.59
CA CYS A 109 7.81 -16.51 -8.88
C CYS A 109 8.79 -16.25 -7.73
N LEU A 110 8.41 -16.61 -6.51
CA LEU A 110 9.24 -16.51 -5.30
C LEU A 110 9.95 -17.84 -4.96
N GLY A 111 9.89 -18.80 -5.86
CA GLY A 111 10.49 -20.13 -5.73
C GLY A 111 11.91 -20.22 -6.30
N PRO A 112 12.55 -21.40 -6.19
CA PRO A 112 13.87 -21.64 -6.76
C PRO A 112 13.85 -21.83 -8.30
N ASP A 113 12.67 -22.09 -8.87
CA ASP A 113 12.50 -22.18 -10.33
C ASP A 113 12.42 -20.80 -10.96
N GLN A 114 13.12 -20.64 -12.08
CA GLN A 114 13.07 -19.47 -12.96
C GLN A 114 12.20 -19.78 -14.17
N TYR A 115 11.22 -18.91 -14.37
CA TYR A 115 10.27 -18.98 -15.47
C TYR A 115 10.37 -17.74 -16.34
N GLU A 116 10.30 -17.95 -17.64
CA GLU A 116 9.85 -16.94 -18.58
C GLU A 116 8.32 -16.95 -18.56
N ILE A 117 7.72 -15.80 -18.25
CA ILE A 117 6.27 -15.68 -18.08
C ILE A 117 5.73 -14.88 -19.26
N ASN A 118 4.94 -15.54 -20.10
CA ASN A 118 4.24 -14.91 -21.20
C ASN A 118 2.85 -14.46 -20.71
N ILE A 119 2.55 -13.19 -20.86
CA ILE A 119 1.31 -12.60 -20.34
C ILE A 119 0.37 -12.33 -21.51
N THR A 120 -0.87 -12.80 -21.38
CA THR A 120 -1.94 -12.52 -22.34
C THR A 120 -3.21 -12.08 -21.64
N ARG A 121 -3.92 -11.13 -22.25
CA ARG A 121 -5.23 -10.68 -21.77
C ARG A 121 -6.33 -11.45 -22.47
N ASN A 122 -7.05 -12.30 -21.74
CA ASN A 122 -8.16 -13.07 -22.28
C ASN A 122 -9.49 -12.48 -21.80
N LYS A 123 -10.28 -11.86 -22.68
CA LYS A 123 -11.45 -11.06 -22.27
C LYS A 123 -11.03 -9.89 -21.34
N LYS A 124 -11.91 -8.90 -21.15
CA LYS A 124 -11.53 -7.65 -20.47
C LYS A 124 -11.02 -7.82 -19.03
N LEU A 125 -11.36 -8.90 -18.34
CA LEU A 125 -11.11 -9.08 -16.91
C LEU A 125 -10.19 -10.26 -16.56
N ILE A 126 -9.69 -11.02 -17.55
CA ILE A 126 -8.88 -12.20 -17.27
C ILE A 126 -7.48 -11.99 -17.82
N TRP A 127 -6.49 -12.24 -16.97
CA TRP A 127 -5.08 -12.28 -17.31
C TRP A 127 -4.60 -13.71 -17.22
N VAL A 128 -3.89 -14.16 -18.26
CA VAL A 128 -3.34 -15.50 -18.38
C VAL A 128 -1.83 -15.38 -18.44
N PHE A 129 -1.17 -16.12 -17.56
CA PHE A 129 0.28 -16.18 -17.42
C PHE A 129 0.73 -17.59 -17.80
N ASP A 130 1.32 -17.74 -18.97
CA ASP A 130 1.88 -19.00 -19.44
C ASP A 130 3.35 -19.09 -19.05
N PHE A 131 3.72 -20.18 -18.37
CA PHE A 131 5.03 -20.38 -17.80
C PHE A 131 5.88 -21.26 -18.72
N VAL A 132 7.02 -20.74 -19.16
CA VAL A 132 8.05 -21.49 -19.86
C VAL A 132 9.25 -21.59 -18.94
N ARG A 133 9.60 -22.82 -18.54
CA ARG A 133 10.73 -23.04 -17.63
C ARG A 133 12.04 -22.70 -18.33
N VAL A 134 12.82 -21.82 -17.71
CA VAL A 134 14.16 -21.46 -18.21
C VAL A 134 15.22 -22.26 -17.46
N TYR A 135 15.13 -22.28 -16.13
CA TYR A 135 16.11 -22.93 -15.26
C TYR A 135 15.46 -23.31 -13.92
N GLY A 136 15.93 -24.35 -13.23
CA GLY A 136 15.48 -24.62 -11.87
C GLY A 136 16.50 -25.39 -11.04
N PHE A 137 16.70 -24.92 -9.81
CA PHE A 137 17.61 -25.54 -8.83
C PHE A 137 16.79 -26.33 -7.80
N GLY A 138 16.67 -27.64 -8.01
CA GLY A 138 16.13 -28.59 -7.02
C GLY A 138 14.71 -29.11 -7.31
N ASP A 139 14.31 -30.10 -6.52
CA ASP A 139 13.04 -30.83 -6.61
C ASP A 139 12.00 -30.28 -5.62
N ASN A 140 12.03 -29.00 -5.28
CA ASN A 140 11.01 -28.43 -4.39
C ASN A 140 9.83 -27.92 -5.23
N PRO A 141 8.70 -28.66 -5.29
CA PRO A 141 7.56 -28.26 -6.10
C PRO A 141 6.82 -27.06 -5.51
N ASN A 142 7.13 -26.62 -4.27
CA ASN A 142 6.30 -25.64 -3.58
C ASN A 142 6.60 -24.20 -4.01
N ASN A 143 6.29 -23.92 -5.27
CA ASN A 143 6.39 -22.58 -5.84
C ASN A 143 5.31 -21.66 -5.24
N ARG A 144 5.76 -20.46 -4.87
CA ARG A 144 4.92 -19.37 -4.38
C ARG A 144 4.99 -18.24 -5.38
N PHE A 145 3.90 -17.51 -5.53
CA PHE A 145 3.78 -16.45 -6.51
C PHE A 145 3.35 -15.17 -5.83
N ARG A 146 3.98 -14.06 -6.20
CA ARG A 146 3.55 -12.72 -5.83
C ARG A 146 2.84 -12.10 -7.01
N LEU A 147 1.58 -11.72 -6.81
CA LEU A 147 0.78 -10.98 -7.79
C LEU A 147 0.60 -9.56 -7.28
N GLU A 148 1.08 -8.58 -8.05
CA GLU A 148 0.95 -7.16 -7.76
C GLU A 148 0.04 -6.48 -8.78
N ILE A 149 -0.89 -5.67 -8.28
CA ILE A 149 -1.87 -4.96 -9.11
C ILE A 149 -1.32 -3.57 -9.46
N LEU A 150 -1.14 -3.32 -10.75
CA LEU A 150 -0.69 -2.04 -11.28
C LEU A 150 -1.91 -1.22 -11.74
N LYS A 151 -2.15 -0.09 -11.07
CA LYS A 151 -3.23 0.86 -11.42
C LYS A 151 -2.74 1.96 -12.34
#